data_AF-A0A699QGZ9-F1
#
_entry.id   AF-A0A699QGZ9-F1
#
_cell.length_a   1.000
_cell.length_b   1.000
_cell.length_c   1.000
_cell.angle_alpha   90.00
_cell.angle_beta   90.00
_cell.angle_gamma   90.00
#
_symmetry.space_group_name_H-M   'P 1'
#
loop_
_entity.id
_entity.type
_entity.pdbx_description
1 polymer ?
#
loop_
_entity_poly.entity_id
_entity_poly.type
_entity_poly.pdbx_seq_one_letter_code
_entity_poly.pdbx_strand_id
1 'polypeptide(L)' 'KVDKYISGLPDNIYGNVMSTRPKTLDETIELANDLMDQKLRTYIERQNENKKKADDNQQ' A
#
# COMPACT_ATOMS: atom_id res chain seq x y z
N LYS A 1 -5.46 20.04 9.79
CA LYS A 1 -4.03 19.58 9.77
C LYS A 1 -3.95 18.18 9.15
N VAL A 2 -4.78 17.25 9.65
CA VAL A 2 -5.01 15.92 9.05
C VAL A 2 -5.54 16.03 7.63
N ASP A 3 -6.59 16.80 7.37
CA ASP A 3 -7.19 16.91 6.02
C ASP A 3 -6.21 17.40 4.96
N LYS A 4 -5.31 18.33 5.32
CA LYS A 4 -4.26 18.81 4.42
C LYS A 4 -3.29 17.70 4.03
N TYR A 5 -2.94 16.83 4.98
CA TYR A 5 -2.10 15.67 4.69
C TYR A 5 -2.84 14.66 3.82
N ILE A 6 -4.09 14.32 4.17
CA ILE A 6 -4.93 13.40 3.39
C ILE A 6 -5.09 13.90 1.95
N SER A 7 -5.34 15.21 1.75
CA SER A 7 -5.47 15.80 0.40
C SER A 7 -4.22 15.73 -0.48
N GLY A 8 -3.05 15.45 0.11
CA GLY A 8 -1.79 15.26 -0.61
C GLY A 8 -1.47 13.80 -0.91
N LEU A 9 -2.30 12.85 -0.46
CA LEU A 9 -2.08 11.43 -0.69
C LEU A 9 -2.46 11.04 -2.13
N PRO A 10 -1.76 10.05 -2.73
CA PRO A 10 -2.18 9.48 -3.99
C PRO A 10 -3.58 8.84 -3.89
N ASP A 11 -4.37 8.92 -4.96
CA ASP A 11 -5.76 8.44 -5.01
C ASP A 11 -5.93 6.99 -4.55
N ASN A 12 -4.92 6.16 -4.84
CA ASN A 12 -4.91 4.73 -4.52
C ASN A 12 -4.76 4.42 -3.01
N ILE A 13 -4.47 5.44 -2.19
CA ILE A 13 -4.38 5.39 -0.73
C ILE A 13 -5.41 6.35 -0.11
N TYR A 14 -5.67 7.50 -0.74
CA TYR A 14 -6.63 8.51 -0.29
C TYR A 14 -7.97 7.91 0.12
N GLY A 15 -8.60 7.11 -0.75
CA GLY A 15 -9.91 6.53 -0.48
C GLY A 15 -9.92 5.63 0.76
N ASN A 16 -8.88 4.81 0.92
CA ASN A 16 -8.73 3.89 2.05
C ASN A 16 -8.48 4.66 3.35
N VAL A 17 -7.60 5.67 3.32
CA VAL A 17 -7.30 6.51 4.47
C VAL A 17 -8.50 7.36 4.88
N MET A 18 -9.24 7.92 3.93
CA MET A 18 -10.43 8.72 4.23
C MET A 18 -11.56 7.88 4.84
N SER A 19 -11.64 6.59 4.44
CA SER A 19 -12.66 5.66 4.94
C SER A 19 -12.48 5.30 6.42
N THR A 20 -11.25 5.29 6.93
CA THR A 20 -10.97 5.01 8.36
C THR A 20 -11.21 6.21 9.26
N ARG A 21 -11.41 7.42 8.68
CA ARG A 21 -11.66 8.68 9.39
C ARG A 21 -10.65 8.92 10.53
N PRO A 22 -9.34 8.99 10.23
CA PRO A 22 -8.31 9.17 11.23
C PRO A 22 -8.49 10.50 11.96
N LYS A 23 -8.24 10.50 13.28
CA LYS A 23 -8.44 11.67 14.15
C LYS A 23 -7.15 12.47 14.29
N THR A 24 -6.01 11.79 14.12
CA THR A 24 -4.68 12.35 14.31
C THR A 24 -3.83 12.23 13.05
N LEU A 25 -2.77 13.04 12.99
CA LEU A 25 -1.84 13.00 11.87
C LEU A 25 -1.04 11.69 11.89
N ASP A 26 -0.66 11.22 13.08
CA ASP A 26 0.11 9.99 13.25
C ASP A 26 -0.65 8.76 12.77
N GLU A 27 -1.94 8.62 13.12
CA GLU A 27 -2.81 7.56 12.57
C GLU A 27 -2.89 7.62 11.04
N THR A 28 -2.92 8.82 10.48
CA THR A 28 -2.97 9.00 9.02
C THR A 28 -1.67 8.57 8.35
N ILE A 29 -0.53 8.88 8.97
CA ILE A 29 0.81 8.51 8.48
C ILE A 29 1.01 6.99 8.59
N GLU A 30 0.65 6.40 9.74
CA GLU A 30 0.73 4.96 9.97
C GLU A 30 -0.10 4.20 8.93
N LEU A 31 -1.35 4.60 8.74
CA LEU A 31 -2.24 3.95 7.79
C LEU A 31 -1.78 4.09 6.33
N ALA A 32 -1.27 5.26 5.95
CA ALA A 32 -0.70 5.46 4.61
C ALA A 32 0.52 4.57 4.38
N ASN A 33 1.40 4.44 5.38
CA ASN A 33 2.57 3.57 5.32
C ASN A 33 2.19 2.09 5.24
N ASP A 34 1.24 1.64 6.06
CA ASP A 34 0.76 0.25 6.04
C ASP A 34 0.17 -0.13 4.69
N LEU A 35 -0.58 0.78 4.06
CA LEU A 35 -1.15 0.56 2.72
C LEU A 35 -0.06 0.49 1.64
N MET A 36 1.01 1.28 1.76
CA MET A 36 2.16 1.19 0.85
C MET A 36 2.92 -0.12 1.04
N ASP A 37 3.21 -0.49 2.29
CA ASP A 37 3.96 -1.70 2.63
C ASP A 37 3.20 -2.96 2.20
N GLN A 38 1.88 -3.01 2.43
CA GLN A 38 1.03 -4.11 1.98
C GLN A 38 1.09 -4.30 0.46
N LYS A 39 1.00 -3.21 -0.31
CA LYS A 39 1.11 -3.29 -1.78
C LYS A 39 2.49 -3.76 -2.24
N LEU A 40 3.55 -3.29 -1.58
CA LEU A 40 4.91 -3.72 -1.89
C LEU A 40 5.10 -5.21 -1.62
N ARG A 41 4.62 -5.72 -0.48
CA ARG A 41 4.65 -7.15 -0.14
C ARG A 41 3.95 -7.99 -1.19
N THR A 42 2.72 -7.63 -1.58
CA THR A 42 1.98 -8.35 -2.62
C THR A 42 2.72 -8.34 -3.96
N TYR A 43 3.37 -7.23 -4.32
CA TYR A 43 4.15 -7.18 -5.55
C TYR A 43 5.37 -8.10 -5.51
N ILE A 44 6.13 -8.09 -4.41
CA ILE A 44 7.30 -8.95 -4.22
C ILE A 44 6.91 -10.43 -4.25
N GLU A 45 5.82 -10.81 -3.55
CA GLU A 45 5.30 -12.18 -3.55
C GLU A 45 4.95 -12.64 -4.96
N ARG A 46 4.21 -11.84 -5.74
CA ARG A 46 3.88 -12.17 -7.13
C ARG A 46 5.11 -12.28 -8.02
N GLN A 47 6.12 -11.42 -7.85
CA GLN A 47 7.36 -11.51 -8.61
C GLN A 47 8.10 -12.81 -8.31
N ASN A 48 8.18 -13.21 -7.03
CA ASN A 48 8.80 -14.47 -6.62
C ASN A 48 8.05 -15.68 -7.18
N GLU A 49 6.71 -15.67 -7.14
CA GLU A 49 5.90 -16.73 -7.73
C GLU A 49 6.10 -16.84 -9.25
N ASN A 50 6.12 -15.70 -9.96
CA ASN A 50 6.31 -15.67 -11.41
C ASN A 50 7.71 -16.15 -11.80
N LYS A 51 8.74 -15.79 -11.03
CA LYS A 51 10.11 -16.28 -11.24
C LYS A 51 10.18 -17.80 -11.08
N LYS A 52 9.60 -18.34 -10.01
CA LYS A 52 9.53 -19.79 -9.78
C LYS A 52 8.84 -20.53 -10.94
N LYS A 53 7.70 -20.01 -11.40
CA LYS A 53 6.99 -20.58 -12.56
C LYS A 53 7.79 -20.49 -13.86
N ALA A 54 8.57 -19.43 -14.06
CA ALA A 54 9.43 -19.30 -15.23
C ALA A 54 10.56 -20.34 -15.23
N ASP A 55 11.17 -20.58 -14.07
CA ASP A 55 12.23 -21.57 -13.91
C ASP A 55 11.67 -23.01 -14.08
N ASP A 56 10.45 -23.29 -13.57
CA ASP A 56 9.78 -24.60 -13.73
C ASP A 56 9.35 -24.88 -15.19
N ASN A 57 9.10 -23.85 -16.01
CA ASN A 57 8.70 -23.98 -17.42
C ASN A 57 9.89 -24.13 -18.39
N GLN A 58 11.13 -24.09 -17.89
CA GLN A 58 12.36 -24.25 -18.67
C GLN A 58 12.95 -25.67 -18.60
N GLN A 59 12.23 -26.62 -17.99
CA GLN A 59 12.62 -28.04 -17.87
C GLN A 59 11.72 -28.95 -18.70
#